data_AF-A0A355G4N7-F1
#
_entry.id   AF-A0A355G4N7-F1
#
_cell.length_a   1.000
_cell.length_b   1.000
_cell.length_c   1.000
_cell.angle_alpha   90.00
_cell.angle_beta   90.00
_cell.angle_gamma   90.00
#
_symmetry.space_group_name_H-M   'P 1'
#
loop_
_entity.id
_entity.type
_entity.pdbx_description
1 polymer ?
#
loop_
_entity_poly.entity_id
_entity_poly.type
_entity_poly.pdbx_seq_one_letter_code
_entity_poly.pdbx_strand_id
1 'polypeptide(L)'
;PVRQMLKMGIPVGAGTDGTRVASYHPWTCLWWMVTGKTVGGTVLHEQEDCLSRSEALRLYTQGSAWFSNEDDRKGTLSVGQFADLAVLSDDYFSVEADAIRQIESVLTMLGGKIVYGKNNYAPLSPELPPVSPDWSPVAFYGGYNNSQPAPPMHEHTPIMAPDGRVWTTSCGCGN
;
A
#
# COMPACT_ATOMS: atom_id res chain seq x y z
N PRO A 1 12.81 7.00 -15.80
CA PRO A 1 13.98 7.84 -15.42
C PRO A 1 14.86 7.25 -14.29
N VAL A 2 14.30 6.47 -13.37
CA VAL A 2 15.04 5.93 -12.20
C VAL A 2 16.29 5.13 -12.62
N ARG A 3 16.17 4.24 -13.60
CA ARG A 3 17.30 3.47 -14.15
C ARG A 3 18.46 4.37 -14.60
N GLN A 4 18.17 5.48 -15.26
CA GLN A 4 19.20 6.42 -15.74
C GLN A 4 19.90 7.13 -14.58
N MET A 5 19.17 7.52 -13.54
CA MET A 5 19.76 8.12 -12.34
C MET A 5 20.75 7.16 -11.67
N LEU A 6 20.37 5.88 -11.55
CA LEU A 6 21.26 4.84 -11.03
C LEU A 6 22.50 4.62 -11.90
N LYS A 7 22.35 4.61 -13.24
CA LYS A 7 23.49 4.54 -14.18
C LYS A 7 24.46 5.72 -14.03
N MET A 8 23.95 6.90 -13.65
CA MET A 8 24.76 8.09 -13.41
C MET A 8 25.42 8.12 -12.02
N GLY A 9 25.20 7.10 -11.18
CA GLY A 9 25.72 7.05 -9.81
C GLY A 9 25.04 8.04 -8.86
N ILE A 10 23.87 8.58 -9.24
CA ILE A 10 23.09 9.45 -8.37
C ILE A 10 22.44 8.59 -7.28
N PRO A 11 22.62 8.92 -5.99
CA PRO A 11 21.89 8.25 -4.92
C PRO A 11 20.38 8.46 -5.05
N VAL A 12 19.60 7.39 -4.88
CA VAL A 12 18.14 7.43 -5.03
C VAL A 12 17.47 6.73 -3.85
N GLY A 13 16.50 7.41 -3.25
CA GLY A 13 15.47 6.82 -2.38
C GLY A 13 14.14 6.76 -3.12
N ALA A 14 13.27 5.84 -2.72
CA ALA A 14 11.92 5.69 -3.28
C ALA A 14 10.85 5.91 -2.21
N GLY A 15 9.67 6.34 -2.65
CA GLY A 15 8.54 6.64 -1.77
C GLY A 15 7.24 6.70 -2.55
N THR A 16 6.11 6.65 -1.83
CA THR A 16 4.79 6.55 -2.46
C THR A 16 4.18 7.89 -2.84
N ASP A 17 4.55 8.99 -2.18
CA ASP A 17 3.77 10.24 -2.18
C ASP A 17 2.32 10.05 -1.67
N GLY A 18 2.16 9.12 -0.73
CA GLY A 18 0.88 8.63 -0.22
C GLY A 18 0.03 9.66 0.53
N THR A 19 0.62 10.78 0.94
CA THR A 19 -0.09 11.82 1.71
C THR A 19 -1.08 12.62 0.86
N ARG A 20 -0.97 12.57 -0.47
CA ARG A 20 -1.79 13.43 -1.35
C ARG A 20 -2.09 12.86 -2.74
N VAL A 21 -1.12 12.20 -3.37
CA VAL A 21 -1.18 11.92 -4.83
C VAL A 21 -1.36 10.44 -5.14
N ALA A 22 -0.79 9.57 -4.31
CA ALA A 22 -0.77 8.13 -4.55
C ALA A 22 -1.24 7.31 -3.34
N SER A 23 -1.28 5.99 -3.51
CA SER A 23 -1.64 5.07 -2.42
C SER A 23 -0.55 5.03 -1.35
N TYR A 24 -0.94 4.85 -0.08
CA TYR A 24 -0.01 4.53 1.01
C TYR A 24 0.69 3.17 0.83
N HIS A 25 0.20 2.33 -0.09
CA HIS A 25 0.66 0.97 -0.30
C HIS A 25 2.02 0.90 -1.04
N PRO A 26 3.15 0.58 -0.37
CA PRO A 26 4.48 0.64 -0.98
C PRO A 26 4.67 -0.38 -2.10
N TRP A 27 3.95 -1.51 -2.04
CA TRP A 27 4.07 -2.57 -3.03
C TRP A 27 3.55 -2.16 -4.41
N THR A 28 2.62 -1.21 -4.48
CA THR A 28 2.18 -0.64 -5.76
C THR A 28 3.31 0.12 -6.45
N CYS A 29 4.15 0.84 -5.69
CA CYS A 29 5.31 1.55 -6.21
C CYS A 29 6.45 0.58 -6.57
N LEU A 30 6.69 -0.46 -5.76
CA LEU A 30 7.63 -1.53 -6.10
C LEU A 30 7.20 -2.26 -7.39
N TRP A 31 5.91 -2.56 -7.54
CA TRP A 31 5.34 -3.11 -8.77
C TRP A 31 5.57 -2.19 -9.97
N TRP A 32 5.29 -0.89 -9.83
CA TRP A 32 5.51 0.09 -10.90
C TRP A 32 6.98 0.16 -11.30
N MET A 33 7.92 0.16 -10.34
CA MET A 33 9.35 0.18 -10.65
C MET A 33 9.82 -1.10 -11.37
N VAL A 34 9.21 -2.24 -11.07
CA VAL A 34 9.58 -3.55 -11.66
C VAL A 34 8.93 -3.78 -13.03
N THR A 35 7.72 -3.25 -13.25
CA THR A 35 6.92 -3.51 -14.45
C THR A 35 6.83 -2.35 -15.42
N GLY A 36 7.06 -1.11 -14.96
CA GLY A 36 6.88 0.10 -15.75
C GLY A 36 5.42 0.38 -16.12
N LYS A 37 4.45 -0.32 -15.52
CA LYS A 37 3.03 -0.20 -15.86
C LYS A 37 2.30 0.80 -14.97
N THR A 38 1.43 1.62 -15.56
CA THR A 38 0.41 2.36 -14.80
C THR A 38 -0.60 1.39 -14.17
N VAL A 39 -1.31 1.83 -13.13
CA VAL A 39 -2.38 1.04 -12.50
C VAL A 39 -3.43 0.53 -13.51
N GLY A 40 -3.72 1.31 -14.55
CA GLY A 40 -4.60 0.94 -15.66
C GLY A 40 -4.01 -0.04 -16.69
N GLY A 41 -2.78 -0.51 -16.49
CA GLY A 41 -2.12 -1.50 -17.34
C GLY A 41 -1.29 -0.93 -18.50
N THR A 42 -1.35 0.39 -18.76
CA THR A 42 -0.53 1.02 -19.79
C THR A 42 0.95 0.91 -19.43
N VAL A 43 1.75 0.35 -20.34
CA VAL A 43 3.21 0.26 -20.21
C VAL A 43 3.82 1.62 -20.54
N LEU A 44 4.56 2.21 -19.60
CA LEU A 44 5.22 3.51 -19.75
C LEU A 44 6.72 3.39 -20.06
N HIS A 45 7.33 2.27 -19.69
CA HIS A 45 8.76 2.05 -19.78
C HIS A 45 9.05 0.70 -20.44
N GLU A 46 10.09 0.67 -21.27
CA GLU A 46 10.65 -0.57 -21.76
C GLU A 46 11.23 -1.39 -20.61
N GLN A 47 11.23 -2.72 -20.74
CA GLN A 47 11.67 -3.60 -19.64
C GLN A 47 13.13 -3.35 -19.21
N GLU A 48 13.97 -2.85 -20.10
CA GLU A 48 15.37 -2.49 -19.82
C GLU A 48 15.51 -1.26 -18.90
N ASP A 49 14.50 -0.39 -18.90
CA ASP A 49 14.42 0.79 -18.04
C ASP A 49 13.75 0.51 -16.69
N CYS A 50 13.13 -0.66 -16.54
CA CYS A 50 12.57 -1.14 -15.28
C CYS A 50 13.67 -1.63 -14.33
N LEU A 51 13.39 -1.60 -13.03
CA LEU A 51 14.30 -2.11 -12.00
C LEU A 51 14.09 -3.61 -11.77
N SER A 52 15.17 -4.31 -11.42
CA SER A 52 15.02 -5.62 -10.79
C SER A 52 14.35 -5.46 -9.42
N ARG A 53 13.74 -6.55 -8.93
CA ARG A 53 13.08 -6.58 -7.60
C ARG A 53 14.04 -6.17 -6.48
N SER A 54 15.28 -6.65 -6.52
CA SER A 54 16.29 -6.34 -5.52
C SER A 54 16.72 -4.87 -5.56
N GLU A 55 16.89 -4.28 -6.75
CA GLU A 55 17.15 -2.85 -6.90
C GLU A 55 15.99 -2.02 -6.37
N ALA A 56 14.76 -2.33 -6.77
CA ALA A 56 13.56 -1.63 -6.33
C ALA A 56 13.40 -1.67 -4.81
N LEU A 57 13.61 -2.83 -4.19
CA LEU A 57 13.55 -2.99 -2.74
C LEU A 57 14.65 -2.19 -2.04
N ARG A 58 15.89 -2.21 -2.57
CA ARG A 58 17.00 -1.40 -2.03
C ARG A 58 16.69 0.08 -2.03
N LEU A 59 16.00 0.61 -3.05
CA LEU A 59 15.62 2.03 -3.07
C LEU A 59 14.62 2.37 -1.95
N TYR A 60 13.70 1.47 -1.64
CA TYR A 60 12.73 1.65 -0.55
C TYR A 60 13.30 1.45 0.85
N THR A 61 14.41 0.72 0.97
CA THR A 61 15.05 0.43 2.26
C THR A 61 16.31 1.27 2.45
N GLN A 62 17.45 0.81 1.95
CA GLN A 62 18.75 1.46 2.11
C GLN A 62 18.77 2.85 1.45
N GLY A 63 18.18 3.00 0.25
CA GLY A 63 18.15 4.28 -0.47
C GLY A 63 17.40 5.37 0.31
N SER A 64 16.23 5.04 0.85
CA SER A 64 15.44 5.96 1.67
C SER A 64 16.07 6.22 3.06
N ALA A 65 16.76 5.24 3.64
CA ALA A 65 17.54 5.44 4.87
C ALA A 65 18.70 6.42 4.65
N TRP A 66 19.45 6.27 3.55
CA TRP A 66 20.50 7.21 3.16
C TRP A 66 19.96 8.62 2.93
N PHE A 67 18.81 8.75 2.26
CA PHE A 67 18.18 10.06 2.02
C PHE A 67 17.83 10.80 3.32
N SER A 68 17.65 10.06 4.43
CA SER A 68 17.35 10.61 5.75
C SER A 68 18.58 10.69 6.67
N ASN A 69 19.79 10.37 6.19
CA ASN A 69 21.01 10.20 6.99
C ASN A 69 20.84 9.21 8.16
N GLU A 70 20.15 8.09 7.92
CA GLU A 70 19.93 7.03 8.91
C GLU A 70 20.38 5.65 8.40
N ASP A 71 21.21 5.61 7.36
CA ASP A 71 21.73 4.37 6.76
C ASP A 71 22.68 3.59 7.67
N ASP A 72 23.21 4.22 8.72
CA ASP A 72 23.93 3.58 9.82
C ASP A 72 23.01 2.90 10.84
N ARG A 73 21.74 3.31 10.91
CA ARG A 73 20.77 2.88 11.92
C ARG A 73 19.66 1.99 11.38
N LYS A 74 19.29 2.10 10.10
CA LYS A 74 18.20 1.33 9.48
C LYS A 74 18.40 1.11 7.98
N GLY A 75 17.47 0.36 7.37
CA GLY A 75 17.43 0.12 5.93
C GLY A 75 17.98 -1.24 5.50
N THR A 76 18.62 -1.99 6.39
CA THR A 76 19.04 -3.38 6.16
C THR A 76 18.76 -4.25 7.38
N LEU A 77 18.68 -5.57 7.18
CA LEU A 77 18.64 -6.52 8.29
C LEU A 77 20.09 -6.91 8.65
N SER A 78 20.72 -6.06 9.46
CA SER A 78 22.13 -6.18 9.85
C SER A 78 22.32 -5.93 11.35
N VAL A 79 23.33 -6.56 11.95
CA VAL A 79 23.69 -6.34 13.36
C VAL A 79 24.04 -4.86 13.58
N GLY A 80 23.49 -4.27 14.65
CA GLY A 80 23.69 -2.86 15.00
C GLY A 80 22.62 -1.91 14.46
N GLN A 81 21.78 -2.36 13.52
CA GLN A 81 20.62 -1.59 13.04
C GLN A 81 19.37 -1.87 13.87
N PHE A 82 18.37 -1.01 13.74
CA PHE A 82 17.06 -1.23 14.36
C PHE A 82 16.43 -2.53 13.85
N ALA A 83 15.78 -3.24 14.77
CA ALA A 83 14.93 -4.38 14.46
C ALA A 83 13.58 -3.90 13.91
N ASP A 84 13.64 -3.20 12.77
CA ASP A 84 12.50 -2.72 11.99
C ASP A 84 12.30 -3.68 10.82
N LEU A 85 11.24 -4.48 10.87
CA LEU A 85 10.97 -5.48 9.83
C LEU A 85 9.47 -5.67 9.60
N ALA A 86 9.16 -6.19 8.41
CA ALA A 86 7.82 -6.63 8.05
C ALA A 86 7.88 -8.10 7.60
N VAL A 87 6.93 -8.90 8.06
CA VAL A 87 6.65 -10.22 7.51
C VAL A 87 5.54 -10.06 6.49
N LEU A 88 5.73 -10.62 5.29
CA LEU A 88 4.85 -10.39 4.15
C LEU A 88 3.85 -11.53 3.98
N SER A 89 2.70 -11.24 3.36
CA SER A 89 1.70 -12.23 2.98
C SER A 89 2.24 -13.24 1.97
N ASP A 90 3.14 -12.79 1.08
CA ASP A 90 3.69 -13.58 -0.01
C ASP A 90 5.17 -13.25 -0.23
N ASP A 91 5.88 -14.15 -0.90
CA ASP A 91 7.29 -13.93 -1.24
C ASP A 91 7.44 -12.99 -2.43
N TYR A 92 7.82 -11.74 -2.11
CA TYR A 92 8.09 -10.69 -3.08
C TYR A 92 9.04 -11.10 -4.21
N PHE A 93 9.96 -12.04 -4.01
CA PHE A 93 10.93 -12.43 -5.04
C PHE A 93 10.41 -13.51 -6.00
N SER A 94 9.35 -14.24 -5.64
CA SER A 94 8.85 -15.37 -6.44
C SER A 94 7.43 -15.19 -6.98
N VAL A 95 6.59 -14.33 -6.40
CA VAL A 95 5.25 -14.07 -6.93
C VAL A 95 5.28 -13.54 -8.36
N GLU A 96 4.20 -13.73 -9.12
CA GLU A 96 4.05 -13.08 -10.42
C GLU A 96 4.15 -11.56 -10.32
N ALA A 97 4.65 -10.90 -11.37
CA ALA A 97 4.94 -9.46 -11.31
C ALA A 97 3.70 -8.65 -10.92
N ASP A 98 2.54 -8.91 -11.55
CA ASP A 98 1.31 -8.19 -11.25
C ASP A 98 0.68 -8.54 -9.89
N ALA A 99 1.15 -9.61 -9.23
CA ALA A 99 0.74 -9.97 -7.87
C ALA A 99 1.51 -9.20 -6.79
N ILE A 100 2.64 -8.56 -7.12
CA ILE A 100 3.42 -7.74 -6.18
C ILE A 100 2.54 -6.71 -5.48
N ARG A 101 1.64 -6.04 -6.21
CA ARG A 101 0.76 -4.99 -5.66
C ARG A 101 -0.32 -5.51 -4.69
N GLN A 102 -0.44 -6.81 -4.50
CA GLN A 102 -1.35 -7.45 -3.54
C GLN A 102 -0.66 -7.89 -2.25
N ILE A 103 0.67 -7.79 -2.19
CA ILE A 103 1.43 -8.14 -1.00
C ILE A 103 1.04 -7.20 0.14
N GLU A 104 0.79 -7.76 1.32
CA GLU A 104 0.55 -6.98 2.54
C GLU A 104 1.57 -7.34 3.62
N SER A 105 1.75 -6.47 4.61
CA SER A 105 2.40 -6.85 5.86
C SER A 105 1.42 -7.66 6.71
N VAL A 106 1.82 -8.84 7.19
CA VAL A 106 1.06 -9.65 8.15
C VAL A 106 1.60 -9.52 9.57
N LEU A 107 2.82 -9.00 9.74
CA LEU A 107 3.40 -8.59 11.02
C LEU A 107 4.36 -7.44 10.77
N THR A 108 4.26 -6.39 11.57
CA THR A 108 5.22 -5.28 11.56
C THR A 108 5.88 -5.16 12.93
N MET A 109 7.20 -5.11 12.94
CA MET A 109 8.02 -4.88 14.11
C MET A 109 8.79 -3.56 13.94
N LEU A 110 8.82 -2.77 15.01
CA LEU A 110 9.54 -1.51 15.08
C LEU A 110 10.41 -1.50 16.36
N GLY A 111 11.71 -1.32 16.20
CA GLY A 111 12.67 -1.30 17.31
C GLY A 111 12.62 -2.55 18.18
N GLY A 112 12.31 -3.71 17.59
CA GLY A 112 12.17 -4.98 18.31
C GLY A 112 10.81 -5.20 18.98
N LYS A 113 9.85 -4.28 18.83
CA LYS A 113 8.49 -4.41 19.36
C LYS A 113 7.50 -4.67 18.23
N ILE A 114 6.63 -5.66 18.39
CA ILE A 114 5.54 -5.90 17.44
C ILE A 114 4.53 -4.77 17.61
N VAL A 115 4.24 -4.05 16.51
CA VAL A 115 3.30 -2.92 16.48
C VAL A 115 2.06 -3.20 15.65
N TYR A 116 2.07 -4.28 14.88
CA TYR A 116 0.95 -4.72 14.07
C TYR A 116 1.04 -6.22 13.81
N GLY A 117 -0.10 -6.90 13.86
CA GLY A 117 -0.23 -8.32 13.51
C GLY A 117 -1.59 -8.62 12.90
N LYS A 118 -1.61 -9.46 11.86
CA LYS A 118 -2.82 -9.96 11.18
C LYS A 118 -2.76 -11.49 11.11
N ASN A 119 -3.92 -12.13 10.88
CA ASN A 119 -4.05 -13.59 10.80
C ASN A 119 -3.49 -14.26 12.07
N ASN A 120 -2.55 -15.19 11.92
CA ASN A 120 -1.91 -15.91 13.02
C ASN A 120 -1.10 -15.01 13.97
N TYR A 121 -0.75 -13.79 13.54
CA TYR A 121 -0.04 -12.80 14.36
C TYR A 121 -0.97 -11.81 15.07
N ALA A 122 -2.29 -11.88 14.85
CA ALA A 122 -3.25 -10.97 15.47
C ALA A 122 -3.14 -10.92 17.01
N PRO A 123 -2.92 -12.04 17.74
CA PRO A 123 -2.73 -12.01 19.20
C PRO A 123 -1.48 -11.25 19.68
N LEU A 124 -0.52 -10.97 18.78
CA LEU A 124 0.70 -10.22 19.09
C LEU A 124 0.56 -8.72 18.83
N SER A 125 -0.53 -8.29 18.18
CA SER A 125 -0.75 -6.88 17.88
C SER A 125 -1.10 -6.12 19.17
N PRO A 126 -0.55 -4.92 19.39
CA PRO A 126 -0.97 -4.08 20.51
C PRO A 126 -2.44 -3.69 20.38
N GLU A 127 -3.09 -3.45 21.52
CA GLU A 127 -4.43 -2.87 21.55
C GLU A 127 -4.38 -1.45 20.96
N LEU A 128 -5.28 -1.17 20.02
CA LEU A 128 -5.36 0.14 19.40
C LEU A 128 -5.96 1.15 20.38
N PRO A 129 -5.46 2.40 20.41
CA PRO A 129 -6.12 3.45 21.17
C PRO A 129 -7.54 3.68 20.63
N PRO A 130 -8.45 4.20 21.46
CA PRO A 130 -9.78 4.59 20.99
C PRO A 130 -9.68 5.62 19.86
N VAL A 131 -10.65 5.59 18.95
CA VAL A 131 -10.73 6.56 17.85
C VAL A 131 -10.83 7.97 18.43
N SER A 132 -10.00 8.88 17.92
CA SER A 132 -9.96 10.29 18.33
C SER A 132 -9.97 11.20 17.10
N PRO A 133 -10.68 12.35 17.16
CA PRO A 133 -11.56 12.79 18.26
C PRO A 133 -12.85 11.97 18.33
N ASP A 134 -13.56 12.01 19.47
CA ASP A 134 -14.76 11.20 19.73
C ASP A 134 -15.90 11.41 18.71
N TRP A 135 -15.95 12.58 18.07
CA TRP A 135 -16.91 12.88 17.02
C TRP A 135 -16.53 12.31 15.64
N SER A 136 -15.34 11.71 15.50
CA SER A 136 -14.82 11.23 14.23
C SER A 136 -15.79 10.23 13.58
N PRO A 137 -16.17 10.43 12.31
CA PRO A 137 -17.01 9.48 11.57
C PRO A 137 -16.45 8.05 11.58
N VAL A 138 -15.13 7.88 11.69
CA VAL A 138 -14.48 6.56 11.77
C VAL A 138 -14.93 5.77 13.01
N ALA A 139 -15.29 6.45 14.11
CA ALA A 139 -15.80 5.80 15.31
C ALA A 139 -17.20 5.18 15.09
N PHE A 140 -17.99 5.73 14.16
CA PHE A 140 -19.39 5.32 13.92
C PHE A 140 -19.55 4.48 12.65
N TYR A 141 -18.76 4.77 11.62
CA TYR A 141 -18.89 4.19 10.28
C TYR A 141 -17.67 3.34 9.85
N GLY A 142 -16.61 3.30 10.67
CA GLY A 142 -15.35 2.63 10.34
C GLY A 142 -14.42 3.44 9.45
N GLY A 143 -13.21 2.91 9.20
CA GLY A 143 -12.18 3.57 8.40
C GLY A 143 -12.27 3.30 6.90
N TYR A 144 -11.41 3.93 6.11
CA TYR A 144 -11.34 3.75 4.64
C TYR A 144 -11.14 2.30 4.18
N ASN A 145 -10.58 1.44 5.04
CA ASN A 145 -10.38 0.02 4.75
C ASN A 145 -11.63 -0.84 5.02
N ASN A 146 -12.81 -0.24 5.17
CA ASN A 146 -14.04 -1.01 5.42
C ASN A 146 -14.39 -1.81 4.16
N SER A 147 -13.99 -3.08 4.14
CA SER A 147 -14.38 -4.07 3.14
C SER A 147 -15.82 -4.56 3.34
N GLN A 148 -16.51 -4.06 4.36
CA GLN A 148 -17.94 -4.19 4.51
C GLN A 148 -18.63 -3.08 3.71
N PRO A 149 -19.37 -3.38 2.64
CA PRO A 149 -20.18 -2.37 1.98
C PRO A 149 -21.17 -1.81 3.02
N ALA A 150 -21.10 -0.49 3.26
CA ALA A 150 -22.09 0.17 4.09
C ALA A 150 -23.48 -0.12 3.49
N PRO A 151 -24.44 -0.67 4.26
CA PRO A 151 -25.79 -0.82 3.76
C PRO A 151 -26.33 0.56 3.35
N PRO A 152 -27.09 0.67 2.24
CA PRO A 152 -27.59 1.95 1.76
C PRO A 152 -28.38 2.65 2.87
N MET A 153 -27.98 3.89 3.20
CA MET A 153 -28.57 4.68 4.29
C MET A 153 -29.98 5.23 3.98
N HIS A 154 -30.52 4.98 2.79
CA HIS A 154 -31.88 5.37 2.42
C HIS A 154 -32.40 4.50 1.28
N GLU A 155 -33.69 4.17 1.34
CA GLU A 155 -34.43 3.51 0.25
C GLU A 155 -35.20 4.56 -0.55
N HIS A 156 -35.09 4.53 -1.88
CA HIS A 156 -35.92 5.35 -2.76
C HIS A 156 -37.18 4.58 -3.16
N THR A 157 -38.35 5.21 -3.08
CA THR A 157 -39.58 4.63 -3.61
C THR A 157 -39.46 4.49 -5.13
N PRO A 158 -39.63 3.29 -5.71
CA PRO A 158 -39.54 3.12 -7.16
C PRO A 158 -40.60 3.98 -7.87
N ILE A 159 -40.18 4.75 -8.87
CA ILE A 159 -41.09 5.52 -9.70
C ILE A 159 -41.42 4.67 -10.92
N MET A 160 -42.70 4.35 -11.09
CA MET A 160 -43.23 3.70 -12.28
C MET A 160 -43.39 4.74 -13.40
N ALA A 161 -42.68 4.53 -14.50
CA ALA A 161 -42.91 5.31 -15.70
C ALA A 161 -44.25 4.94 -16.35
N PRO A 162 -44.84 5.83 -17.18
CA PRO A 162 -46.12 5.58 -17.86
C PRO A 162 -46.12 4.35 -18.79
N ASP A 163 -44.95 3.85 -19.16
CA ASP A 163 -44.74 2.64 -19.96
C ASP A 163 -44.64 1.35 -19.11
N GLY A 164 -44.88 1.44 -17.79
CA GLY A 164 -44.83 0.32 -16.86
C GLY A 164 -43.42 -0.09 -16.43
N ARG A 165 -42.38 0.68 -16.78
CA ARG A 165 -41.01 0.42 -16.32
C ARG A 165 -40.77 1.00 -14.93
N VAL A 166 -40.26 0.16 -14.03
CA VAL A 166 -39.78 0.58 -12.72
C VAL A 166 -38.40 1.20 -12.89
N TRP A 167 -38.28 2.51 -12.64
CA TRP A 167 -36.97 3.16 -12.56
C TRP A 167 -36.51 3.18 -11.11
N THR A 168 -35.42 2.47 -10.83
CA THR A 168 -34.65 2.68 -9.60
C THR A 168 -33.65 3.79 -9.86
N THR A 169 -33.77 4.91 -9.16
CA THR A 169 -32.73 5.95 -9.14
C THR A 169 -31.59 5.49 -8.23
N SER A 170 -30.95 4.37 -8.55
CA SER A 170 -29.68 4.01 -7.92
C SER A 170 -28.58 4.85 -8.56
N CYS A 171 -27.97 5.75 -7.79
CA CYS A 171 -26.63 6.23 -8.13
C CYS A 171 -25.70 5.02 -8.09
N GLY A 172 -25.36 4.48 -9.26
CA GLY A 172 -24.47 3.32 -9.43
C GLY A 172 -23.00 3.65 -9.15
N CYS A 173 -22.69 4.22 -7.99
CA CYS A 173 -21.32 4.32 -7.50
C CYS A 173 -20.98 3.01 -6.78
N GLY A 174 -20.59 1.99 -7.55
CA GLY A 174 -20.19 0.70 -7.01
C GLY A 174 -20.25 -0.42 -8.05
N ASN A 175 -19.36 -0.37 -9.04
CA ASN A 175 -18.80 -1.52 -9.76
C ASN A 175 -17.40 -1.13 -10.24
#